data_AF-A0A371J0R8-F1
#
_entry.id   AF-A0A371J0R8-F1
#
_cell.length_a   1.000
_cell.length_b   1.000
_cell.length_c   1.000
_cell.angle_alpha   90.00
_cell.angle_beta   90.00
_cell.angle_gamma   90.00
#
_symmetry.space_group_name_H-M   'P 1'
#
loop_
_entity.id
_entity.type
_entity.pdbx_description
1 polymer ?
#
loop_
_entity_poly.entity_id
_entity_poly.type
_entity_poly.pdbx_seq_one_letter_code
_entity_poly.pdbx_strand_id
1 'polypeptide(L)'
;MLTIAIAINKILGILSFAILAQCLMTWVPGGTQNKVYEILTTITDPIQYPIRNVMYKYINGPIDFTPVISILLINLARRFIFVILL
;
A
#
# COMPACT_ATOMS: atom_id res chain seq x y z
N MET A 1 -19.19 -7.52 16.01
CA MET A 1 -18.97 -7.30 14.57
C MET A 1 -18.34 -5.95 14.29
N LEU A 2 -18.91 -4.84 14.78
CA LEU A 2 -18.38 -3.48 14.57
C LEU A 2 -16.91 -3.27 15.01
N THR A 3 -16.51 -3.76 16.19
CA THR A 3 -15.12 -3.59 16.68
C THR A 3 -14.09 -4.24 15.75
N ILE A 4 -14.41 -5.40 15.19
CA ILE A 4 -13.56 -6.11 14.22
C ILE A 4 -13.45 -5.30 12.93
N ALA A 5 -14.58 -4.78 12.44
CA ALA A 5 -14.59 -3.92 11.25
C ALA A 5 -13.72 -2.67 11.44
N ILE A 6 -13.81 -2.01 12.60
CA ILE A 6 -13.00 -0.83 12.93
C ILE A 6 -11.52 -1.19 13.00
N ALA A 7 -11.16 -2.29 13.68
CA ALA A 7 -9.77 -2.71 13.81
C ALA A 7 -9.13 -2.98 12.44
N ILE A 8 -9.81 -3.74 11.57
CA ILE A 8 -9.33 -4.02 10.21
C ILE A 8 -9.22 -2.72 9.41
N ASN A 9 -10.23 -1.85 9.48
CA ASN A 9 -10.22 -0.57 8.79
C ASN A 9 -9.05 0.33 9.20
N LYS A 10 -8.65 0.29 10.49
CA LYS A 10 -7.47 1.00 11.00
C LYS A 10 -6.17 0.42 10.46
N ILE A 11 -6.01 -0.91 10.48
CA ILE A 11 -4.81 -1.59 9.96
C ILE A 11 -4.63 -1.29 8.46
N LEU A 12 -5.70 -1.40 7.67
CA LEU A 12 -5.66 -1.08 6.25
C LEU A 12 -5.37 0.41 5.99
N GLY A 13 -5.86 1.30 6.85
CA GLY A 13 -5.50 2.72 6.81
C GLY A 13 -4.02 2.97 7.08
N ILE A 14 -3.43 2.28 8.06
CA ILE A 14 -1.99 2.36 8.38
C ILE A 14 -1.17 1.83 7.20
N LEU A 15 -1.57 0.71 6.58
CA LEU A 15 -0.90 0.17 5.39
C LEU A 15 -0.95 1.15 4.22
N SER A 16 -2.10 1.80 3.97
CA SER A 16 -2.21 2.82 2.93
C SER A 16 -1.27 3.99 3.19
N PHE A 17 -1.16 4.43 4.44
CA PHE A 17 -0.25 5.51 4.82
C PHE A 17 1.21 5.09 4.71
N ALA A 18 1.56 3.86 5.08
CA ALA A 18 2.91 3.31 4.92
C ALA A 18 3.35 3.30 3.44
N ILE A 19 2.45 2.89 2.53
CA ILE A 19 2.68 2.93 1.08
C ILE A 19 2.90 4.37 0.60
N LEU A 20 2.07 5.31 1.05
CA LEU A 20 2.22 6.72 0.70
C LEU A 20 3.57 7.26 1.20
N ALA A 21 3.93 6.99 2.46
CA ALA A 21 5.19 7.42 3.05
C ALA A 21 6.40 6.86 2.27
N GLN A 22 6.40 5.56 1.97
CA GLN A 22 7.44 4.92 1.17
C GLN A 22 7.56 5.57 -0.22
N CYS A 23 6.43 5.82 -0.89
CA CYS A 23 6.41 6.49 -2.19
C CYS A 23 7.02 7.90 -2.10
N LEU A 24 6.63 8.71 -1.11
CA LEU A 24 7.18 10.04 -0.91
C LEU A 24 8.68 10.01 -0.57
N MET A 25 9.17 8.99 0.12
CA MET A 25 10.60 8.82 0.41
C MET A 25 11.45 8.63 -0.86
N THR A 26 10.87 8.15 -1.97
CA THR A 26 11.60 8.04 -3.25
C THR A 26 11.90 9.41 -3.88
N TRP A 27 11.15 10.45 -3.51
CA TRP A 27 11.36 11.82 -4.00
C TRP A 27 12.43 12.57 -3.19
N VAL A 28 12.78 12.06 -2.02
CA VAL A 28 13.80 12.66 -1.15
C VAL A 28 15.17 12.05 -1.51
N PRO A 29 16.19 12.86 -1.83
CA PRO A 29 17.55 12.36 -2.06
C PRO A 29 18.06 11.54 -0.87
N GLY A 30 18.50 10.31 -1.11
CA GLY A 30 18.93 9.38 -0.06
C GLY A 30 17.81 8.77 0.79
N GLY A 31 16.54 9.11 0.52
CA GLY A 31 15.38 8.64 1.28
C GLY A 31 15.19 7.12 1.23
N THR A 32 15.67 6.45 0.19
CA THR A 32 15.56 4.98 0.03
C THR A 32 16.68 4.19 0.70
N GLN A 33 17.73 4.86 1.19
CA GLN A 33 18.97 4.22 1.67
C GLN A 33 19.03 4.15 3.20
N ASN A 34 17.89 3.95 3.86
CA ASN A 34 17.80 3.90 5.31
C ASN A 34 16.92 2.75 5.79
N LYS A 35 17.08 2.38 7.07
CA LYS A 35 16.32 1.28 7.71
C LYS A 35 14.81 1.53 7.74
N VAL A 36 14.37 2.79 7.77
CA VAL A 36 12.94 3.13 7.77
C VAL A 36 12.30 2.73 6.45
N TYR A 37 12.94 3.03 5.33
CA TYR A 37 12.49 2.61 4.00
C TYR A 37 12.44 1.09 3.87
N GLU A 38 13.44 0.38 4.39
CA GLU A 38 13.48 -1.08 4.39
C GLU A 38 12.33 -1.71 5.20
N ILE A 39 12.02 -1.15 6.37
CA ILE A 39 10.89 -1.57 7.19
C ILE A 39 9.57 -1.32 6.45
N LEU A 40 9.39 -0.12 5.88
CA LEU A 40 8.20 0.20 5.11
C LEU A 40 8.05 -0.76 3.92
N THR A 41 9.14 -1.04 3.22
CA THR A 41 9.16 -2.00 2.12
C THR A 41 8.75 -3.38 2.60
N THR A 42 9.35 -3.90 3.66
CA THR A 42 8.99 -5.21 4.22
C THR A 42 7.50 -5.33 4.56
N ILE A 43 6.90 -4.27 5.11
CA ILE A 43 5.47 -4.24 5.47
C ILE A 43 4.56 -4.14 4.24
N THR A 44 5.00 -3.40 3.21
CA THR A 44 4.17 -3.07 2.05
C THR A 44 4.34 -4.03 0.87
N ASP A 45 5.47 -4.73 0.78
CA ASP A 45 5.81 -5.64 -0.32
C ASP A 45 4.80 -6.78 -0.50
N PRO A 46 4.23 -7.41 0.55
CA PRO A 46 3.18 -8.43 0.36
C PRO A 46 1.98 -7.95 -0.48
N ILE A 47 1.69 -6.64 -0.47
CA ILE A 47 0.62 -6.01 -1.26
C ILE A 47 1.18 -5.48 -2.58
N GLN A 48 2.30 -4.76 -2.54
CA GLN A 48 2.87 -4.09 -3.70
C GLN A 48 3.55 -5.04 -4.68
N TYR A 49 4.26 -6.07 -4.21
CA TYR A 49 4.95 -7.05 -5.05
C TYR A 49 4.02 -7.72 -6.08
N PRO A 50 2.86 -8.30 -5.72
CA PRO A 50 1.97 -8.91 -6.71
C PRO A 50 1.42 -7.87 -7.70
N ILE A 51 1.09 -6.66 -7.23
CA ILE A 51 0.61 -5.57 -8.09
C ILE A 51 1.69 -5.17 -9.09
N ARG A 52 2.93 -4.98 -8.61
CA ARG A 52 4.10 -4.62 -9.41
C ARG A 52 4.42 -5.68 -10.46
N ASN A 53 4.36 -6.96 -10.08
CA ASN A 53 4.59 -8.07 -11.00
C ASN A 53 3.54 -8.13 -12.12
N VAL A 54 2.26 -7.89 -11.79
CA VAL A 54 1.19 -7.79 -12.80
C VAL A 54 1.38 -6.54 -13.66
N MET A 55 1.68 -5.40 -13.05
CA MET A 55 1.84 -4.13 -13.74
C MET A 55 2.97 -4.20 -14.77
N TYR A 56 4.18 -4.61 -14.37
CA TYR A 56 5.32 -4.69 -15.30
C TYR A 56 5.17 -5.78 -16.36
N LYS A 57 4.28 -6.75 -16.17
CA LYS A 57 3.97 -7.74 -17.21
C LYS A 57 3.15 -7.14 -18.36
N TYR A 58 2.30 -6.15 -18.08
CA TYR A 58 1.35 -5.59 -19.06
C TYR A 58 1.62 -4.13 -19.44
N ILE A 59 2.32 -3.39 -18.58
CA ILE A 59 2.60 -1.96 -18.71
C ILE A 59 4.10 -1.76 -18.56
N ASN A 60 4.76 -1.48 -19.69
CA ASN A 60 6.16 -1.06 -19.70
C ASN A 60 6.20 0.47 -19.64
N GLY A 61 6.69 1.02 -18.55
CA GLY A 61 6.81 2.46 -18.37
C GLY A 61 7.82 2.82 -17.27
N PRO A 62 8.39 4.04 -17.32
CA PRO A 62 9.38 4.50 -16.35
C PRO A 62 8.76 4.90 -14.99
N ILE A 63 7.42 5.02 -14.92
CA ILE A 63 6.70 5.47 -13.73
C ILE A 63 6.14 4.26 -12.99
N ASP A 64 6.47 4.15 -11.70
CA ASP A 64 5.88 3.13 -10.84
C ASP A 64 4.50 3.57 -10.32
N PHE A 65 3.44 3.07 -10.95
CA PHE A 65 2.05 3.29 -10.51
C PHE A 65 1.61 2.31 -9.41
N THR A 66 2.48 1.38 -8.97
CA THR A 66 2.16 0.40 -7.92
C THR A 66 1.62 1.05 -6.65
N PRO A 67 2.18 2.16 -6.11
CA PRO A 67 1.66 2.78 -4.88
C PRO A 67 0.23 3.28 -5.04
N VAL A 68 -0.10 3.90 -6.17
CA VAL A 68 -1.44 4.42 -6.47
C VAL A 68 -2.45 3.28 -6.54
N ILE A 69 -2.12 2.22 -7.28
CA ILE A 69 -2.98 1.04 -7.43
C ILE A 69 -3.19 0.36 -6.07
N SER A 70 -2.14 0.25 -5.26
CA SER A 70 -2.21 -0.35 -3.94
C SER A 70 -3.13 0.42 -3.00
N ILE A 71 -3.00 1.75 -2.93
CA ILE A 71 -3.87 2.60 -2.10
C ILE A 71 -5.33 2.51 -2.57
N LEU A 72 -5.58 2.46 -3.88
CA LEU A 72 -6.93 2.30 -4.42
C LEU A 72 -7.54 0.95 -4.01
N LEU A 73 -6.80 -0.15 -4.18
CA LEU A 73 -7.26 -1.50 -3.81
C LEU A 73 -7.51 -1.62 -2.30
N ILE A 74 -6.64 -1.03 -1.47
CA ILE A 74 -6.84 -1.03 -0.02
C ILE A 74 -8.10 -0.25 0.35
N ASN A 75 -8.34 0.93 -0.22
CA ASN A 75 -9.56 1.70 0.07
C ASN A 75 -10.82 0.98 -0.39
N LEU A 76 -10.76 0.29 -1.53
CA LEU A 76 -11.85 -0.55 -2.00
C LEU A 76 -12.13 -1.71 -1.00
N ALA A 77 -11.08 -2.41 -0.55
CA ALA A 77 -11.19 -3.46 0.45
C ALA A 77 -11.79 -2.94 1.77
N ARG A 78 -11.36 -1.75 2.23
CA ARG A 78 -11.91 -1.11 3.44
C ARG A 78 -13.42 -0.88 3.31
N ARG A 79 -13.88 -0.39 2.15
CA ARG A 79 -15.31 -0.16 1.90
C ARG A 79 -16.09 -1.46 1.88
N PHE A 80 -15.59 -2.50 1.21
CA PHE A 80 -16.25 -3.81 1.20
C PHE A 80 -16.35 -4.43 2.59
N ILE A 81 -15.26 -4.42 3.35
CA ILE A 81 -15.23 -4.98 4.71
C ILE A 81 -16.20 -4.24 5.62
N PHE A 82 -16.26 -2.92 5.53
CA PHE A 82 -17.19 -2.13 6.33
C PHE A 82 -18.64 -2.42 5.98
N VAL A 83 -18.98 -2.61 4.70
CA VAL A 83 -20.35 -2.97 4.27
C VAL A 83 -20.73 -4.39 4.72
N ILE A 84 -19.78 -5.34 4.71
CA ILE A 84 -20.06 -6.74 5.07
C ILE A 84 -20.19 -6.94 6.58
N LEU A 85 -19.43 -6.20 7.39
CA LEU A 85 -19.35 -6.40 8.84
C LEU A 85 -20.25 -5.47 9.66
N LEU A 86 -20.98 -4.55 9.01
CA LEU A 86 -21.96 -3.65 9.60
C LEU A 86 -23.34 -4.30 9.58
#